data_AF-A0A942F5G7-F1
#
_entry.id   AF-A0A942F5G7-F1
#
_cell.length_a   1.000
_cell.length_b   1.000
_cell.length_c   1.000
_cell.angle_alpha   90.00
_cell.angle_beta   90.00
_cell.angle_gamma   90.00
#
_symmetry.space_group_name_H-M   'P 1'
#
loop_
_entity.id
_entity.type
_entity.pdbx_description
1 polymer ?
#
loop_
_entity_poly.entity_id
_entity_poly.type
_entity_poly.pdbx_seq_one_letter_code
_entity_poly.pdbx_strand_id
1 'polypeptide(L)'
;MEKNWQTILDTFITQAHSGDLKTSYYPKEWSDLNVKVSFGMGTPARIPWIGLRAEGQEVSRGINPVYLYYKDIGILILGYGVSENEVAPQSWPLEIMSSAQTINAYFDKKVPRYGDSFVFKAYKVKTIDGKITFQYTDSNKDATEIDLESDLATICEYYKKIFQPTSSHALPVGVSEISLGLFYMEKQLEDFIIHNWDNTELGKKYDLIIEEGELLSQQFRTDIGPIDILVKDKKTGSYVVVELKRNQTSDDTIGQLARYMGWIKEHKNDKNVKGVIITGQYDKKLDYAREMLPNIDVFIYQVDFKLNEFKK
;
A
#
# COMPACT_ATOMS: atom_id res chain seq x y z
N MET A 1 -19.14 -2.32 29.15
CA MET A 1 -17.85 -2.56 28.49
C MET A 1 -17.99 -2.04 27.08
N GLU A 2 -17.15 -1.09 26.69
CA GLU A 2 -17.03 -0.73 25.26
C GLU A 2 -16.72 -2.01 24.48
N LYS A 3 -17.47 -2.23 23.40
CA LYS A 3 -17.24 -3.38 22.53
C LYS A 3 -16.00 -3.07 21.70
N ASN A 4 -14.86 -3.69 22.03
CA ASN A 4 -13.70 -3.68 21.15
C ASN A 4 -13.96 -4.55 19.91
N TRP A 5 -13.17 -4.34 18.85
CA TRP A 5 -13.37 -5.06 17.59
C TRP A 5 -13.13 -6.57 17.73
N GLN A 6 -12.20 -6.97 18.59
CA GLN A 6 -11.92 -8.39 18.84
C GLN A 6 -13.16 -9.14 19.35
N THR A 7 -13.95 -8.55 20.26
CA THR A 7 -15.18 -9.19 20.77
C THR A 7 -16.20 -9.44 19.64
N ILE A 8 -16.24 -8.55 18.65
CA ILE A 8 -17.09 -8.71 17.46
C ILE A 8 -16.60 -9.87 16.61
N LEU A 9 -15.28 -9.97 16.38
CA LEU A 9 -14.67 -11.07 15.64
C LEU A 9 -14.85 -12.41 16.37
N ASP A 10 -14.68 -12.45 17.69
CA ASP A 10 -14.87 -13.67 18.50
C ASP A 10 -16.31 -14.18 18.40
N THR A 11 -17.28 -13.27 18.50
CA THR A 11 -18.71 -13.58 18.32
C THR A 11 -18.98 -14.10 16.92
N PHE A 12 -18.41 -13.44 15.90
CA PHE A 12 -18.56 -13.80 14.50
C PHE A 12 -17.98 -15.18 14.17
N ILE A 13 -16.76 -15.46 14.62
CA ILE A 13 -16.11 -16.77 14.43
C ILE A 13 -16.87 -17.87 15.16
N THR A 14 -17.33 -17.63 16.39
CA THR A 14 -18.12 -18.61 17.16
C THR A 14 -19.43 -18.94 16.42
N GLN A 15 -20.14 -17.91 15.97
CA GLN A 15 -21.41 -18.06 15.28
C GLN A 15 -21.27 -18.72 13.90
N ALA A 16 -20.16 -18.48 13.20
CA ALA A 16 -19.89 -19.07 11.89
C ALA A 16 -19.97 -20.61 11.88
N HIS A 17 -19.78 -21.23 13.05
CA HIS A 17 -19.85 -22.68 13.28
C HIS A 17 -21.15 -23.16 13.98
N SER A 18 -22.04 -22.26 14.43
CA SER A 18 -23.26 -22.64 15.17
C SER A 18 -24.47 -22.95 14.28
N GLY A 19 -24.45 -22.48 13.03
CA GLY A 19 -25.60 -22.54 12.12
C GLY A 19 -26.63 -21.42 12.32
N ASP A 20 -26.45 -20.55 13.33
CA ASP A 20 -27.31 -19.39 13.55
C ASP A 20 -27.05 -18.30 12.49
N LEU A 21 -28.11 -17.89 11.80
CA LEU A 21 -28.06 -16.87 10.74
C LEU A 21 -28.40 -15.46 11.22
N LYS A 22 -28.75 -15.28 12.51
CA LYS A 22 -29.21 -13.99 13.04
C LYS A 22 -28.07 -12.98 13.16
N THR A 23 -28.29 -11.77 12.65
CA THR A 23 -27.26 -10.71 12.65
C THR A 23 -27.70 -9.44 13.38
N SER A 24 -28.90 -9.41 13.95
CA SER A 24 -29.51 -8.20 14.53
C SER A 24 -28.79 -7.65 15.77
N TYR A 25 -27.89 -8.43 16.39
CA TYR A 25 -27.14 -8.04 17.59
C TYR A 25 -25.71 -7.54 17.29
N TYR A 26 -25.26 -7.62 16.03
CA TYR A 26 -24.02 -6.99 15.60
C TYR A 26 -24.19 -5.46 15.59
N PRO A 27 -23.10 -4.70 15.80
CA PRO A 27 -23.16 -3.25 15.63
C PRO A 27 -23.64 -2.92 14.22
N LYS A 28 -24.44 -1.85 14.11
CA LYS A 28 -24.90 -1.34 12.82
C LYS A 28 -23.86 -0.44 12.16
N GLU A 29 -22.95 0.12 12.95
CA GLU A 29 -21.93 1.07 12.51
C GLU A 29 -20.63 0.84 13.27
N TRP A 30 -19.52 1.15 12.61
CA TRP A 30 -18.16 1.16 13.18
C TRP A 30 -17.31 2.17 12.41
N SER A 31 -16.63 3.08 13.13
CA SER A 31 -15.77 4.12 12.53
C SER A 31 -16.45 4.90 11.39
N ASP A 32 -17.70 5.31 11.59
CA ASP A 32 -18.56 6.04 10.62
C ASP A 32 -18.92 5.24 9.36
N LEU A 33 -18.77 3.91 9.40
CA LEU A 33 -19.14 3.01 8.32
C LEU A 33 -20.27 2.08 8.77
N ASN A 34 -21.25 1.88 7.90
CA ASN A 34 -22.32 0.91 8.07
C ASN A 34 -21.75 -0.51 8.08
N VAL A 35 -21.99 -1.24 9.16
CA VAL A 35 -21.60 -2.63 9.32
C VAL A 35 -22.74 -3.56 8.90
N LYS A 36 -22.43 -4.53 8.06
CA LYS A 36 -23.32 -5.63 7.68
C LYS A 36 -22.61 -6.95 7.91
N VAL A 37 -23.34 -7.92 8.46
CA VAL A 37 -22.86 -9.27 8.70
C VAL A 37 -23.77 -10.24 7.95
N SER A 38 -23.21 -11.32 7.42
CA SER A 38 -23.99 -12.42 6.86
C SER A 38 -23.38 -13.76 7.18
N PHE A 39 -24.24 -14.69 7.58
CA PHE A 39 -23.94 -16.11 7.74
C PHE A 39 -24.61 -16.96 6.66
N GLY A 40 -25.15 -16.35 5.60
CA GLY A 40 -25.97 -17.00 4.58
C GLY A 40 -27.45 -16.60 4.64
N MET A 41 -28.21 -17.01 3.63
CA MET A 41 -29.66 -16.80 3.53
C MET A 41 -30.33 -18.17 3.37
N GLY A 42 -31.15 -18.56 4.35
CA GLY A 42 -31.80 -19.87 4.39
C GLY A 42 -30.87 -21.01 4.85
N THR A 43 -29.65 -21.08 4.32
CA THR A 43 -28.63 -22.07 4.71
C THR A 43 -27.32 -21.41 5.14
N PRO A 44 -26.56 -21.99 6.09
CA PRO A 44 -25.24 -21.48 6.48
C PRO A 44 -24.28 -21.35 5.29
N ALA A 45 -23.69 -20.18 5.15
CA ALA A 45 -22.68 -19.89 4.14
C ALA A 45 -21.39 -20.65 4.47
N ARG A 46 -20.69 -21.09 3.41
CA ARG A 46 -19.31 -21.62 3.54
C ARG A 46 -18.33 -20.52 3.93
N ILE A 47 -18.56 -19.30 3.46
CA ILE A 47 -17.74 -18.12 3.71
C ILE A 47 -18.65 -17.02 4.28
N PRO A 48 -18.94 -17.03 5.60
CA PRO A 48 -19.60 -15.91 6.25
C PRO A 48 -18.69 -14.67 6.22
N TRP A 49 -19.29 -13.49 6.34
CA TRP A 49 -18.57 -12.23 6.20
C TRP A 49 -19.10 -11.07 7.04
N ILE A 50 -18.23 -10.10 7.31
CA ILE A 50 -18.54 -8.77 7.87
C ILE A 50 -18.08 -7.72 6.86
N GLY A 51 -18.96 -6.85 6.37
CA GLY A 51 -18.62 -5.76 5.45
C GLY A 51 -18.90 -4.40 6.08
N LEU A 52 -18.03 -3.42 5.82
CA LEU A 52 -18.13 -2.04 6.31
C LEU A 52 -18.28 -1.05 5.14
N ARG A 53 -19.21 -0.10 5.20
CA ARG A 53 -19.58 0.72 4.02
C ARG A 53 -19.87 2.17 4.31
N ALA A 54 -19.57 3.02 3.33
CA ALA A 54 -19.93 4.42 3.38
C ALA A 54 -21.45 4.55 3.23
N GLU A 55 -22.00 5.64 3.77
CA GLU A 55 -23.41 5.97 3.63
C GLU A 55 -23.79 6.03 2.14
N GLY A 56 -24.93 5.45 1.77
CA GLY A 56 -25.41 5.39 0.37
C GLY A 56 -24.83 4.29 -0.52
N GLN A 57 -23.89 3.45 -0.03
CA GLN A 57 -23.32 2.32 -0.80
C GLN A 57 -24.03 0.98 -0.51
N GLU A 58 -24.40 0.22 -1.55
CA GLU A 58 -25.12 -1.06 -1.43
C GLU A 58 -24.20 -2.30 -1.31
N VAL A 59 -24.76 -3.45 -0.86
CA VAL A 59 -24.01 -4.73 -0.73
C VAL A 59 -23.62 -5.31 -2.08
N SER A 60 -24.53 -5.20 -3.04
CA SER A 60 -24.49 -5.89 -4.32
C SER A 60 -23.76 -5.11 -5.40
N ARG A 61 -23.37 -3.86 -5.11
CA ARG A 61 -22.89 -2.89 -6.09
C ARG A 61 -21.75 -2.06 -5.52
N GLY A 62 -20.51 -2.58 -5.56
CA GLY A 62 -19.35 -1.76 -5.21
C GLY A 62 -18.19 -2.49 -4.53
N ILE A 63 -17.32 -1.66 -3.96
CA ILE A 63 -16.17 -2.04 -3.15
C ILE A 63 -16.41 -1.73 -1.67
N ASN A 64 -15.83 -2.52 -0.78
CA ASN A 64 -15.92 -2.29 0.67
C ASN A 64 -14.85 -3.05 1.45
N PRO A 65 -14.33 -2.52 2.57
CA PRO A 65 -13.60 -3.33 3.54
C PRO A 65 -14.46 -4.51 3.99
N VAL A 66 -13.87 -5.71 3.99
CA VAL A 66 -14.60 -6.93 4.30
C VAL A 66 -13.72 -7.92 5.07
N TYR A 67 -14.31 -8.54 6.09
CA TYR A 67 -13.82 -9.79 6.67
C TYR A 67 -14.50 -10.97 5.98
N LEU A 68 -13.74 -11.93 5.48
CA LEU A 68 -14.20 -13.17 4.85
C LEU A 68 -13.62 -14.37 5.60
N TYR A 69 -14.47 -15.20 6.21
CA TYR A 69 -14.00 -16.36 6.96
C TYR A 69 -14.12 -17.65 6.16
N TYR A 70 -13.00 -18.16 5.68
CA TYR A 70 -12.92 -19.44 4.98
C TYR A 70 -12.89 -20.59 5.99
N LYS A 71 -14.07 -20.99 6.47
CA LYS A 71 -14.25 -21.95 7.57
C LYS A 71 -13.50 -23.26 7.38
N ASP A 72 -13.58 -23.84 6.20
CA ASP A 72 -13.01 -25.16 5.88
C ASP A 72 -11.48 -25.22 6.04
N ILE A 73 -10.82 -24.06 5.99
CA ILE A 73 -9.35 -23.94 6.13
C ILE A 73 -8.93 -23.12 7.36
N GLY A 74 -9.89 -22.62 8.16
CA GLY A 74 -9.61 -21.87 9.38
C GLY A 74 -8.89 -20.53 9.18
N ILE A 75 -9.11 -19.86 8.03
CA ILE A 75 -8.47 -18.58 7.70
C ILE A 75 -9.51 -17.46 7.62
N LEU A 76 -9.28 -16.39 8.37
CA LEU A 76 -10.02 -15.13 8.29
C LEU A 76 -9.21 -14.13 7.46
N ILE A 77 -9.79 -13.60 6.38
CA ILE A 77 -9.18 -12.57 5.55
C ILE A 77 -9.84 -11.23 5.86
N LEU A 78 -9.05 -10.21 6.19
CA LEU A 78 -9.44 -8.82 6.04
C LEU A 78 -8.99 -8.37 4.64
N GLY A 79 -9.92 -7.87 3.84
CA GLY A 79 -9.66 -7.62 2.42
C GLY A 79 -10.42 -6.45 1.83
N TYR A 80 -9.94 -6.07 0.66
CA TYR A 80 -10.56 -5.12 -0.26
C TYR A 80 -11.64 -5.87 -1.05
N GLY A 81 -12.86 -5.85 -0.53
CA GLY A 81 -13.98 -6.62 -1.05
C GLY A 81 -14.46 -6.11 -2.40
N VAL A 82 -14.78 -7.05 -3.30
CA VAL A 82 -15.40 -6.79 -4.61
C VAL A 82 -16.72 -7.56 -4.67
N SER A 83 -17.82 -6.87 -5.01
CA SER A 83 -19.15 -7.50 -5.13
C SER A 83 -19.21 -8.51 -6.29
N GLU A 84 -19.72 -9.72 -6.06
CA GLU A 84 -19.78 -10.79 -7.07
C GLU A 84 -20.93 -10.66 -8.07
N ASN A 85 -22.02 -9.98 -7.69
CA ASN A 85 -23.32 -10.13 -8.37
C ASN A 85 -23.60 -9.07 -9.44
N GLU A 86 -22.86 -7.97 -9.46
CA GLU A 86 -22.99 -6.92 -10.47
C GLU A 86 -21.61 -6.32 -10.76
N VAL A 87 -21.37 -5.91 -12.01
CA VAL A 87 -20.18 -5.14 -12.37
C VAL A 87 -20.23 -3.85 -11.57
N ALA A 88 -19.39 -3.78 -10.54
CA ALA A 88 -19.32 -2.60 -9.69
C ALA A 88 -18.99 -1.39 -10.59
N PRO A 89 -19.76 -0.28 -10.51
CA PRO A 89 -19.46 0.94 -11.25
C PRO A 89 -18.12 1.57 -10.82
N GLN A 90 -17.57 1.09 -9.70
CA GLN A 90 -16.34 1.53 -9.08
C GLN A 90 -15.50 0.32 -8.66
N SER A 91 -14.24 0.29 -9.05
CA SER A 91 -13.25 -0.69 -8.58
C SER A 91 -12.41 -0.10 -7.45
N TRP A 92 -11.65 -0.96 -6.76
CA TRP A 92 -10.58 -0.46 -5.90
C TRP A 92 -9.57 0.32 -6.76
N PRO A 93 -8.90 1.34 -6.20
CA PRO A 93 -7.85 2.03 -6.93
C PRO A 93 -6.79 1.05 -7.44
N LEU A 94 -6.22 1.33 -8.61
CA LEU A 94 -5.27 0.43 -9.29
C LEU A 94 -4.08 0.02 -8.42
N GLU A 95 -3.69 0.84 -7.43
CA GLU A 95 -2.64 0.52 -6.46
C GLU A 95 -2.98 -0.69 -5.59
N ILE A 96 -4.23 -0.84 -5.15
CA ILE A 96 -4.69 -2.03 -4.44
C ILE A 96 -4.69 -3.22 -5.39
N MET A 97 -5.20 -3.01 -6.59
CA MET A 97 -5.32 -4.07 -7.59
C MET A 97 -3.95 -4.60 -8.08
N SER A 98 -2.89 -3.81 -7.96
CA SER A 98 -1.53 -4.18 -8.38
C SER A 98 -0.61 -4.63 -7.23
N SER A 99 -0.84 -4.14 -6.01
CA SER A 99 0.01 -4.47 -4.84
C SER A 99 -0.54 -5.60 -3.97
N ALA A 100 -1.87 -5.74 -3.91
CA ALA A 100 -2.49 -6.81 -3.17
C ALA A 100 -2.77 -7.99 -4.10
N GLN A 101 -2.48 -9.20 -3.62
CA GLN A 101 -2.89 -10.41 -4.32
C GLN A 101 -4.40 -10.62 -4.18
N THR A 102 -5.01 -11.15 -5.24
CA THR A 102 -6.40 -11.63 -5.14
C THR A 102 -6.47 -12.81 -4.18
N ILE A 103 -7.65 -13.09 -3.63
CA ILE A 103 -7.84 -14.23 -2.74
C ILE A 103 -7.58 -15.56 -3.48
N ASN A 104 -7.91 -15.65 -4.76
CA ASN A 104 -7.55 -16.80 -5.60
C ASN A 104 -6.03 -17.01 -5.64
N ALA A 105 -5.25 -15.94 -5.84
CA ALA A 105 -3.79 -16.00 -5.87
C ALA A 105 -3.21 -16.34 -4.48
N TYR A 106 -3.75 -15.74 -3.42
CA TYR A 106 -3.33 -16.02 -2.04
C TYR A 106 -3.44 -17.49 -1.64
N PHE A 107 -4.53 -18.15 -2.04
CA PHE A 107 -4.72 -19.57 -1.77
C PHE A 107 -4.10 -20.49 -2.81
N ASP A 108 -3.47 -19.94 -3.86
CA ASP A 108 -2.97 -20.65 -5.02
C ASP A 108 -4.01 -21.62 -5.63
N LYS A 109 -5.28 -21.21 -5.59
CA LYS A 109 -6.41 -21.99 -6.12
C LYS A 109 -7.65 -21.14 -6.27
N LYS A 110 -8.54 -21.56 -7.16
CA LYS A 110 -9.88 -20.97 -7.26
C LYS A 110 -10.69 -21.26 -5.99
N VAL A 111 -11.11 -20.22 -5.28
CA VAL A 111 -12.00 -20.35 -4.12
C VAL A 111 -13.48 -20.29 -4.50
N PRO A 112 -14.40 -20.84 -3.68
CA PRO A 112 -15.82 -20.91 -4.02
C PRO A 112 -16.51 -19.56 -4.19
N ARG A 113 -16.10 -18.54 -3.41
CA ARG A 113 -16.63 -17.18 -3.45
C ARG A 113 -15.55 -16.16 -3.10
N TYR A 114 -15.75 -14.93 -3.56
CA TYR A 114 -14.96 -13.74 -3.30
C TYR A 114 -13.50 -13.82 -3.79
N GLY A 115 -13.21 -14.75 -4.72
CA GLY A 115 -11.85 -14.99 -5.20
C GLY A 115 -11.17 -13.79 -5.85
N ASP A 116 -11.95 -12.85 -6.39
CA ASP A 116 -11.47 -11.64 -7.06
C ASP A 116 -11.34 -10.43 -6.11
N SER A 117 -11.70 -10.59 -4.83
CA SER A 117 -11.34 -9.61 -3.79
C SER A 117 -9.85 -9.68 -3.48
N PHE A 118 -9.28 -8.61 -2.92
CA PHE A 118 -7.85 -8.54 -2.64
C PHE A 118 -7.55 -8.70 -1.14
N VAL A 119 -6.44 -9.38 -0.81
CA VAL A 119 -6.02 -9.62 0.57
C VAL A 119 -5.31 -8.39 1.13
N PHE A 120 -5.81 -7.86 2.25
CA PHE A 120 -5.07 -6.86 3.05
C PHE A 120 -4.29 -7.56 4.17
N LYS A 121 -4.97 -8.35 5.00
CA LYS A 121 -4.39 -9.19 6.04
C LYS A 121 -5.09 -10.55 6.10
N ALA A 122 -4.37 -11.59 6.50
CA ALA A 122 -4.93 -12.92 6.68
C ALA A 122 -4.46 -13.56 7.98
N TYR A 123 -5.42 -14.12 8.73
CA TYR A 123 -5.23 -14.65 10.07
C TYR A 123 -5.62 -16.13 10.12
N LYS A 124 -4.74 -16.98 10.65
CA LYS A 124 -5.09 -18.32 11.12
C LYS A 124 -5.93 -18.16 12.38
N VAL A 125 -7.11 -18.74 12.38
CA VAL A 125 -8.04 -18.73 13.52
C VAL A 125 -7.86 -20.02 14.31
N LYS A 126 -7.56 -19.91 15.60
CA LYS A 126 -7.46 -21.06 16.52
C LYS A 126 -8.37 -20.85 17.72
N THR A 127 -8.85 -21.95 18.29
CA THR A 127 -9.54 -21.95 19.57
C THR A 127 -8.66 -22.67 20.59
N ILE A 128 -8.22 -21.94 21.61
CA ILE A 128 -7.36 -22.44 22.69
C ILE A 128 -8.12 -22.20 24.00
N ASP A 129 -8.42 -23.26 24.74
CA ASP A 129 -9.17 -23.21 26.01
C ASP A 129 -10.49 -22.43 25.91
N GLY A 130 -11.20 -22.58 24.79
CA GLY A 130 -12.46 -21.88 24.52
C GLY A 130 -12.32 -20.42 24.11
N LYS A 131 -11.09 -19.88 24.06
CA LYS A 131 -10.79 -18.53 23.57
C LYS A 131 -10.35 -18.57 22.11
N ILE A 132 -10.88 -17.65 21.31
CA ILE A 132 -10.46 -17.48 19.91
C ILE A 132 -9.19 -16.63 19.87
N THR A 133 -8.23 -17.07 19.06
CA THR A 133 -6.95 -16.38 18.83
C THR A 133 -6.69 -16.26 17.34
N PHE A 134 -6.06 -15.16 16.96
CA PHE A 134 -5.74 -14.82 15.58
C PHE A 134 -4.22 -14.74 15.43
N GLN A 135 -3.68 -15.41 14.41
CA GLN A 135 -2.25 -15.40 14.12
C GLN A 135 -2.04 -15.02 12.66
N TYR A 136 -1.21 -14.01 12.40
CA TYR A 136 -0.88 -13.59 11.04
C TYR A 136 -0.28 -14.75 10.24
N THR A 137 -0.74 -14.91 9.01
CA THR A 137 -0.33 -16.01 8.12
C THR A 137 1.07 -15.81 7.54
N ASP A 138 1.49 -14.57 7.34
CA ASP A 138 2.78 -14.17 6.74
C ASP A 138 3.95 -14.28 7.73
N SER A 139 3.73 -13.83 8.97
CA SER A 139 4.76 -13.70 10.00
C SER A 139 4.64 -14.76 11.10
N ASN A 140 3.51 -15.47 11.18
CA ASN A 140 3.14 -16.34 12.30
C ASN A 140 3.13 -15.64 13.68
N LYS A 141 3.13 -14.31 13.71
CA LYS A 141 2.96 -13.52 14.94
C LYS A 141 1.48 -13.55 15.35
N ASP A 142 1.22 -13.65 16.64
CA ASP A 142 -0.14 -13.51 17.16
C ASP A 142 -0.61 -12.06 17.03
N ALA A 143 -1.83 -11.88 16.52
CA ALA A 143 -2.48 -10.58 16.40
C ALA A 143 -3.17 -10.26 17.73
N THR A 144 -2.74 -9.18 18.36
CA THR A 144 -3.36 -8.66 19.57
C THR A 144 -4.66 -7.92 19.25
N GLU A 145 -5.43 -7.58 20.28
CA GLU A 145 -6.62 -6.72 20.16
C GLU A 145 -6.31 -5.41 19.42
N ILE A 146 -5.19 -4.77 19.78
CA ILE A 146 -4.72 -3.52 19.20
C ILE A 146 -4.35 -3.71 17.73
N ASP A 147 -3.70 -4.82 17.39
CA ASP A 147 -3.31 -5.11 16.00
C ASP A 147 -4.55 -5.29 15.11
N LEU A 148 -5.57 -6.04 15.58
CA LEU A 148 -6.82 -6.27 14.83
C LEU A 148 -7.62 -4.99 14.62
N GLU A 149 -7.64 -4.11 15.62
CA GLU A 149 -8.30 -2.82 15.53
C GLU A 149 -7.53 -1.86 14.61
N SER A 150 -6.19 -1.85 14.69
CA SER A 150 -5.33 -1.05 13.82
C SER A 150 -5.43 -1.48 12.35
N ASP A 151 -5.43 -2.79 12.07
CA ASP A 151 -5.61 -3.33 10.73
C ASP A 151 -6.95 -2.92 10.13
N LEU A 152 -8.04 -3.04 10.90
CA LEU A 152 -9.36 -2.59 10.45
C LEU A 152 -9.38 -1.08 10.21
N ALA A 153 -8.88 -0.29 11.16
CA ALA A 153 -8.85 1.16 11.07
C ALA A 153 -8.12 1.60 9.78
N THR A 154 -6.98 0.97 9.46
CA THR A 154 -6.19 1.28 8.26
C THR A 154 -7.00 1.12 6.97
N ILE A 155 -7.64 -0.04 6.76
CA ILE A 155 -8.42 -0.27 5.55
C ILE A 155 -9.70 0.58 5.51
N CYS A 156 -10.32 0.84 6.67
CA CYS A 156 -11.50 1.69 6.76
C CYS A 156 -11.19 3.16 6.50
N GLU A 157 -10.07 3.69 7.00
CA GLU A 157 -9.61 5.04 6.71
C GLU A 157 -9.29 5.22 5.23
N TYR A 158 -8.60 4.24 4.64
CA TYR A 158 -8.34 4.22 3.21
C TYR A 158 -9.64 4.24 2.40
N TYR A 159 -10.59 3.38 2.76
CA TYR A 159 -11.90 3.35 2.12
C TYR A 159 -12.67 4.67 2.30
N LYS A 160 -12.68 5.26 3.49
CA LYS A 160 -13.32 6.57 3.72
C LYS A 160 -12.71 7.67 2.84
N LYS A 161 -11.40 7.66 2.61
CA LYS A 161 -10.75 8.63 1.71
C LYS A 161 -11.26 8.54 0.27
N ILE A 162 -11.70 7.37 -0.19
CA ILE A 162 -12.30 7.19 -1.52
C ILE A 162 -13.70 7.85 -1.61
N PHE A 163 -14.44 7.89 -0.50
CA PHE A 163 -15.88 8.27 -0.49
C PHE A 163 -16.20 9.56 0.27
N GLN A 164 -15.24 10.22 0.91
CA GLN A 164 -15.47 11.51 1.56
C GLN A 164 -15.74 12.60 0.51
N PRO A 165 -16.93 13.24 0.51
CA PRO A 165 -17.13 14.45 -0.26
C PRO A 165 -16.25 15.54 0.35
N THR A 166 -15.32 16.11 -0.44
CA THR A 166 -14.46 17.22 -0.04
C THR A 166 -15.31 18.39 0.45
N SER A 167 -15.55 18.45 1.75
CA SER A 167 -16.27 19.52 2.42
C SER A 167 -15.33 20.09 3.48
N SER A 168 -14.83 21.29 3.19
CA SER A 168 -14.10 22.16 4.14
C SER A 168 -12.91 21.53 4.86
N HIS A 169 -11.87 21.13 4.13
CA HIS A 169 -10.48 21.50 4.41
C HIS A 169 -9.85 21.59 3.03
N ALA A 170 -9.47 22.79 2.61
CA ALA A 170 -8.74 22.96 1.36
C ALA A 170 -7.53 22.02 1.41
N LEU A 171 -7.52 21.01 0.54
CA LEU A 171 -6.29 20.39 0.11
C LEU A 171 -5.32 21.54 -0.20
N PRO A 172 -4.04 21.48 0.22
CA PRO A 172 -3.06 22.42 -0.30
C PRO A 172 -3.23 22.42 -1.81
N VAL A 173 -3.42 23.60 -2.38
CA VAL A 173 -3.59 23.78 -3.83
C VAL A 173 -2.53 22.92 -4.54
N GLY A 174 -2.95 21.84 -5.21
CA GLY A 174 -2.07 21.02 -6.05
C GLY A 174 -2.08 19.49 -5.87
N VAL A 175 -2.60 18.93 -4.77
CA VAL A 175 -2.51 17.45 -4.57
C VAL A 175 -3.79 16.75 -5.06
N SER A 176 -3.77 16.29 -6.31
CA SER A 176 -4.85 15.51 -6.95
C SER A 176 -4.78 14.01 -6.61
N GLU A 177 -5.82 13.21 -6.88
CA GLU A 177 -5.74 11.73 -6.84
C GLU A 177 -4.55 11.18 -7.64
N ILE A 178 -4.17 11.88 -8.71
CA ILE A 178 -2.96 11.62 -9.50
C ILE A 178 -1.70 11.77 -8.63
N SER A 179 -1.63 12.77 -7.74
CA SER A 179 -0.50 13.03 -6.85
C SER A 179 -0.33 11.94 -5.77
N LEU A 180 -1.42 11.35 -5.29
CA LEU A 180 -1.36 10.25 -4.33
C LEU A 180 -0.87 8.97 -5.01
N GLY A 181 -1.39 8.64 -6.20
CA GLY A 181 -0.89 7.55 -7.03
C GLY A 181 0.55 7.79 -7.56
N LEU A 182 0.97 9.06 -7.73
CA LEU A 182 2.34 9.42 -8.09
C LEU A 182 3.32 9.04 -6.96
N PHE A 183 2.97 9.39 -5.73
CA PHE A 183 3.77 9.12 -4.53
C PHE A 183 4.01 7.61 -4.32
N TYR A 184 2.98 6.78 -4.46
CA TYR A 184 3.14 5.33 -4.29
C TYR A 184 3.93 4.67 -5.44
N MET A 185 3.86 5.21 -6.67
CA MET A 185 4.67 4.71 -7.79
C MET A 185 6.14 5.14 -7.69
N GLU A 186 6.42 6.35 -7.21
CA GLU A 186 7.79 6.80 -6.94
C GLU A 186 8.45 5.89 -5.89
N LYS A 187 7.71 5.54 -4.82
CA LYS A 187 8.18 4.54 -3.85
C LYS A 187 8.45 3.17 -4.48
N GLN A 188 7.55 2.67 -5.34
CA GLN A 188 7.77 1.37 -6.00
C GLN A 188 8.97 1.38 -6.95
N LEU A 189 9.16 2.48 -7.67
CA LEU A 189 10.32 2.68 -8.53
C LEU A 189 11.61 2.73 -7.69
N GLU A 190 11.58 3.43 -6.56
CA GLU A 190 12.67 3.47 -5.58
C GLU A 190 13.00 2.07 -5.07
N ASP A 191 12.00 1.34 -4.56
CA ASP A 191 12.14 -0.03 -4.08
C ASP A 191 12.75 -0.90 -5.18
N PHE A 192 12.25 -0.83 -6.42
CA PHE A 192 12.77 -1.59 -7.55
C PHE A 192 14.24 -1.27 -7.85
N ILE A 193 14.62 0.02 -7.86
CA ILE A 193 16.00 0.46 -8.10
C ILE A 193 16.93 -0.05 -7.00
N ILE A 194 16.52 0.06 -5.73
CA ILE A 194 17.31 -0.42 -4.58
C ILE A 194 17.50 -1.94 -4.64
N HIS A 195 16.43 -2.72 -4.88
CA HIS A 195 16.51 -4.18 -4.96
C HIS A 195 17.38 -4.67 -6.12
N ASN A 196 17.46 -3.91 -7.21
CA ASN A 196 18.22 -4.25 -8.40
C ASN A 196 19.49 -3.42 -8.55
N TRP A 197 19.98 -2.79 -7.48
CA TRP A 197 21.00 -1.73 -7.53
C TRP A 197 22.19 -2.09 -8.41
N ASP A 198 22.81 -3.25 -8.16
CA ASP A 198 24.00 -3.73 -8.88
C ASP A 198 23.78 -3.95 -10.39
N ASN A 199 22.53 -4.12 -10.81
CA ASN A 199 22.15 -4.30 -12.20
C ASN A 199 21.79 -2.98 -12.91
N THR A 200 21.80 -1.85 -12.20
CA THR A 200 21.48 -0.53 -12.76
C THR A 200 22.73 0.22 -13.19
N GLU A 201 22.57 1.23 -14.06
CA GLU A 201 23.65 2.18 -14.34
C GLU A 201 24.08 2.99 -13.10
N LEU A 202 23.20 3.13 -12.10
CA LEU A 202 23.51 3.76 -10.83
C LEU A 202 24.48 2.89 -10.02
N GLY A 203 24.18 1.59 -9.88
CA GLY A 203 25.04 0.66 -9.15
C GLY A 203 26.42 0.49 -9.76
N LYS A 204 26.60 0.76 -11.06
CA LYS A 204 27.93 0.81 -11.68
C LYS A 204 28.76 2.04 -11.24
N LYS A 205 28.09 3.15 -10.91
CA LYS A 205 28.72 4.45 -10.60
C LYS A 205 28.76 4.78 -9.11
N TYR A 206 27.85 4.22 -8.33
CA TYR A 206 27.57 4.65 -6.97
C TYR A 206 27.47 3.47 -6.00
N ASP A 207 27.94 3.67 -4.77
CA ASP A 207 27.82 2.74 -3.65
C ASP A 207 26.65 3.12 -2.74
N LEU A 208 25.85 2.12 -2.36
CA LEU A 208 24.87 2.26 -1.28
C LEU A 208 25.59 2.48 0.06
N ILE A 209 24.98 3.29 0.91
CA ILE A 209 25.42 3.57 2.27
C ILE A 209 24.75 2.56 3.19
N ILE A 210 25.57 1.71 3.81
CA ILE A 210 25.15 0.69 4.76
C ILE A 210 25.97 0.91 6.04
N GLU A 211 25.29 1.09 7.16
CA GLU A 211 25.92 1.26 8.48
C GLU A 211 25.35 0.21 9.43
N GLU A 212 26.22 -0.52 10.14
CA GLU A 212 25.83 -1.57 11.09
C GLU A 212 24.90 -2.65 10.52
N GLY A 213 24.92 -2.85 9.19
CA GLY A 213 24.06 -3.79 8.48
C GLY A 213 22.69 -3.21 8.07
N GLU A 214 22.40 -1.95 8.39
CA GLU A 214 21.20 -1.25 7.96
C GLU A 214 21.44 -0.44 6.68
N LEU A 215 20.52 -0.53 5.71
CA LEU A 215 20.55 0.27 4.50
C LEU A 215 20.06 1.69 4.79
N LEU A 216 20.97 2.66 4.81
CA LEU A 216 20.65 4.06 5.04
C LEU A 216 20.36 4.83 3.74
N SER A 217 20.78 4.29 2.59
CA SER A 217 20.63 4.98 1.31
C SER A 217 19.20 5.28 0.92
N GLN A 218 18.23 4.48 1.37
CA GLN A 218 16.84 4.62 0.98
C GLN A 218 16.07 5.51 1.96
N GLN A 219 15.29 6.48 1.46
CA GLN A 219 14.51 7.42 2.27
C GLN A 219 15.37 8.07 3.38
N PHE A 220 16.57 8.52 3.00
CA PHE A 220 17.56 9.05 3.91
C PHE A 220 17.00 10.26 4.66
N ARG A 221 16.85 10.13 5.97
CA ARG A 221 16.18 11.13 6.80
C ARG A 221 17.04 12.39 6.98
N THR A 222 16.41 13.54 6.76
CA THR A 222 16.94 14.85 7.13
C THR A 222 15.86 15.63 7.90
N ASP A 223 16.22 16.76 8.49
CA ASP A 223 15.27 17.66 9.17
C ASP A 223 14.40 18.48 8.20
N ILE A 224 14.73 18.48 6.90
CA ILE A 224 13.99 19.18 5.84
C ILE A 224 13.20 18.25 4.91
N GLY A 225 13.07 16.97 5.29
CA GLY A 225 12.38 15.92 4.54
C GLY A 225 13.30 14.77 4.11
N PRO A 226 12.74 13.61 3.72
CA PRO A 226 13.54 12.49 3.26
C PRO A 226 14.12 12.76 1.87
N ILE A 227 15.37 12.34 1.67
CA ILE A 227 15.99 12.18 0.36
C ILE A 227 15.61 10.79 -0.16
N ASP A 228 15.06 10.68 -1.37
CA ASP A 228 14.63 9.39 -1.93
C ASP A 228 15.76 8.35 -1.90
N ILE A 229 16.90 8.66 -2.52
CA ILE A 229 18.10 7.84 -2.46
C ILE A 229 19.35 8.72 -2.23
N LEU A 230 20.15 8.40 -1.20
CA LEU A 230 21.45 9.02 -0.93
C LEU A 230 22.58 7.99 -1.08
N VAL A 231 23.55 8.25 -1.96
CA VAL A 231 24.63 7.30 -2.28
C VAL A 231 26.00 7.97 -2.35
N LYS A 232 27.06 7.17 -2.52
CA LYS A 232 28.44 7.63 -2.67
C LYS A 232 28.97 7.40 -4.07
N ASP A 233 29.58 8.41 -4.67
CA ASP A 233 30.33 8.29 -5.91
C ASP A 233 31.53 7.35 -5.72
N LYS A 234 31.56 6.26 -6.49
CA LYS A 234 32.63 5.25 -6.41
C LYS A 234 34.02 5.83 -6.72
N LYS A 235 34.09 6.88 -7.53
CA LYS A 235 35.36 7.48 -7.96
C LYS A 235 35.82 8.57 -7.02
N THR A 236 34.90 9.42 -6.54
CA THR A 236 35.26 10.61 -5.77
C THR A 236 34.98 10.49 -4.28
N GLY A 237 34.18 9.52 -3.86
CA GLY A 237 33.68 9.40 -2.48
C GLY A 237 32.67 10.49 -2.10
N SER A 238 32.27 11.33 -3.04
CA SER A 238 31.30 12.41 -2.81
C SER A 238 29.88 11.86 -2.68
N TYR A 239 29.04 12.51 -1.90
CA TYR A 239 27.62 12.21 -1.81
C TYR A 239 26.91 12.55 -3.13
N VAL A 240 25.92 11.73 -3.46
CA VAL A 240 25.05 11.92 -4.59
C VAL A 240 23.62 11.83 -4.10
N VAL A 241 22.89 12.93 -4.23
CA VAL A 241 21.47 13.01 -3.94
C VAL A 241 20.72 12.58 -5.20
N VAL A 242 19.86 11.59 -5.07
CA VAL A 242 19.05 11.07 -6.17
C VAL A 242 17.59 11.40 -5.89
N GLU A 243 16.94 12.06 -6.84
CA GLU A 243 15.51 12.41 -6.80
C GLU A 243 14.77 11.63 -7.89
N LEU A 244 13.70 10.94 -7.51
CA LEU A 244 12.89 10.12 -8.41
C LEU A 244 11.64 10.88 -8.85
N LYS A 245 11.33 10.79 -10.14
CA LYS A 245 10.06 11.30 -10.69
C LYS A 245 9.48 10.31 -11.68
N ARG A 246 8.21 9.94 -11.49
CA ARG A 246 7.57 8.99 -12.41
C ARG A 246 7.46 9.53 -13.84
N ASN A 247 7.00 10.78 -13.98
CA ASN A 247 6.71 11.44 -15.25
C ASN A 247 7.73 12.56 -15.53
N GLN A 248 7.41 13.46 -16.48
CA GLN A 248 8.17 14.69 -16.68
C GLN A 248 8.38 15.44 -15.35
N THR A 249 9.55 16.01 -15.19
CA THR A 249 9.91 16.79 -14.00
C THR A 249 9.42 18.23 -14.14
N SER A 250 8.93 18.84 -13.06
CA SER A 250 8.70 20.28 -12.98
C SER A 250 9.93 21.00 -12.40
N ASP A 251 9.91 22.33 -12.45
CA ASP A 251 10.90 23.19 -11.76
C ASP A 251 11.02 22.86 -10.26
N ASP A 252 9.94 22.33 -9.66
CA ASP A 252 9.91 21.89 -8.25
C ASP A 252 10.91 20.75 -7.99
N THR A 253 11.14 19.86 -8.96
CA THR A 253 12.10 18.75 -8.83
C THR A 253 13.52 19.29 -8.69
N ILE A 254 13.85 20.31 -9.48
CA ILE A 254 15.17 20.96 -9.43
C ILE A 254 15.34 21.72 -8.12
N GLY A 255 14.30 22.42 -7.66
CA GLY A 255 14.32 23.10 -6.37
C GLY A 255 14.50 22.13 -5.19
N GLN A 256 13.81 21.00 -5.22
CA GLN A 256 13.92 19.95 -4.21
C GLN A 256 15.33 19.34 -4.17
N LEU A 257 15.86 18.95 -5.33
CA LEU A 257 17.20 18.40 -5.44
C LEU A 257 18.26 19.39 -4.93
N ALA A 258 18.17 20.66 -5.35
CA ALA A 258 19.09 21.71 -4.93
C ALA A 258 19.07 21.92 -3.40
N ARG A 259 17.87 21.87 -2.79
CA ARG A 259 17.71 22.00 -1.34
C ARG A 259 18.41 20.86 -0.59
N TYR A 260 18.25 19.62 -1.04
CA TYR A 260 18.91 18.46 -0.44
C TYR A 260 20.43 18.46 -0.66
N MET A 261 20.90 18.85 -1.84
CA MET A 261 22.34 19.03 -2.09
C MET A 261 22.94 20.10 -1.15
N GLY A 262 22.24 21.21 -0.95
CA GLY A 262 22.65 22.25 0.02
C GLY A 262 22.75 21.70 1.44
N TRP A 263 21.75 20.92 1.86
CA TRP A 263 21.74 20.27 3.17
C TRP A 263 22.94 19.33 3.36
N ILE A 264 23.24 18.48 2.37
CA ILE A 264 24.40 17.57 2.40
C ILE A 264 25.72 18.34 2.47
N LYS A 265 25.84 19.42 1.70
CA LYS A 265 27.04 20.26 1.69
C LYS A 265 27.34 20.85 3.07
N GLU A 266 26.31 21.23 3.82
CA GLU A 266 26.43 21.78 5.17
C GLU A 266 26.62 20.68 6.23
N HIS A 267 25.73 19.69 6.27
CA HIS A 267 25.66 18.71 7.36
C HIS A 267 26.63 17.53 7.21
N LYS A 268 27.03 17.20 5.98
CA LYS A 268 28.02 16.16 5.69
C LYS A 268 29.36 16.74 5.22
N ASN A 269 29.49 18.07 5.21
CA ASN A 269 30.68 18.83 4.81
C ASN A 269 31.23 18.43 3.41
N ASP A 270 30.33 18.09 2.47
CA ASP A 270 30.71 17.70 1.12
C ASP A 270 30.44 18.80 0.10
N LYS A 271 31.50 19.55 -0.22
CA LYS A 271 31.44 20.65 -1.20
C LYS A 271 31.26 20.17 -2.65
N ASN A 272 31.47 18.88 -2.90
CA ASN A 272 31.44 18.25 -4.22
C ASN A 272 30.20 17.35 -4.41
N VAL A 273 29.19 17.51 -3.55
CA VAL A 273 27.90 16.80 -3.68
C VAL A 273 27.33 16.96 -5.09
N LYS A 274 26.80 15.87 -5.64
CA LYS A 274 26.16 15.82 -6.95
C LYS A 274 24.67 15.57 -6.82
N GLY A 275 23.92 16.02 -7.81
CA GLY A 275 22.50 15.70 -7.96
C GLY A 275 22.29 14.72 -9.10
N VAL A 276 21.35 13.80 -8.93
CA VAL A 276 20.87 12.91 -9.98
C VAL A 276 19.35 12.99 -10.00
N ILE A 277 18.78 13.19 -11.17
CA ILE A 277 17.34 13.08 -11.39
C ILE A 277 17.09 11.81 -12.20
N ILE A 278 16.13 11.00 -11.75
CA ILE A 278 15.66 9.83 -12.50
C ILE A 278 14.22 10.10 -12.90
N THR A 279 13.95 10.13 -14.20
CA THR A 279 12.63 10.47 -14.75
C THR A 279 12.17 9.54 -15.86
N GLY A 280 10.87 9.37 -16.05
CA GLY A 280 10.32 8.60 -17.18
C GLY A 280 10.36 9.36 -18.50
N GLN A 281 10.46 10.70 -18.47
CA GLN A 281 10.51 11.55 -19.66
C GLN A 281 11.36 12.80 -19.44
N TYR A 282 12.15 13.15 -20.45
CA TYR A 282 12.97 14.37 -20.47
C TYR A 282 12.30 15.44 -21.33
N ASP A 283 11.96 16.58 -20.74
CA ASP A 283 11.36 17.71 -21.45
C ASP A 283 12.29 18.92 -21.55
N LYS A 284 11.92 19.90 -22.37
CA LYS A 284 12.72 21.12 -22.58
C LYS A 284 12.84 21.99 -21.33
N LYS A 285 11.87 21.94 -20.41
CA LYS A 285 11.91 22.76 -19.19
C LYS A 285 13.00 22.24 -18.26
N LEU A 286 13.06 20.92 -18.07
CA LEU A 286 14.13 20.29 -17.33
C LEU A 286 15.50 20.58 -17.96
N ASP A 287 15.58 20.54 -19.30
CA ASP A 287 16.81 20.83 -20.01
C ASP A 287 17.36 22.22 -19.68
N TYR A 288 16.53 23.26 -19.80
CA TYR A 288 16.92 24.62 -19.45
C TYR A 288 17.24 24.80 -17.96
N ALA A 289 16.47 24.18 -17.06
CA ALA A 289 16.70 24.29 -15.62
C ALA A 289 18.02 23.63 -15.20
N ARG A 290 18.33 22.47 -15.80
CA ARG A 290 19.56 21.72 -15.54
C ARG A 290 20.81 22.47 -16.02
N GLU A 291 20.76 23.16 -17.16
CA GLU A 291 21.90 23.92 -17.69
C GLU A 291 22.44 24.96 -16.70
N MET A 292 21.59 25.50 -15.83
CA MET A 292 21.98 26.50 -14.84
C MET A 292 22.63 25.92 -13.59
N LEU A 293 22.59 24.59 -13.40
CA LEU A 293 23.09 23.92 -12.19
C LEU A 293 24.25 22.99 -12.53
N PRO A 294 25.50 23.41 -12.23
CA PRO A 294 26.65 22.54 -12.43
C PRO A 294 26.54 21.35 -11.45
N ASN A 295 26.78 20.13 -11.95
CA ASN A 295 26.77 18.87 -11.19
C ASN A 295 25.41 18.19 -10.99
N ILE A 296 24.47 18.36 -11.93
CA ILE A 296 23.25 17.54 -12.02
C ILE A 296 23.30 16.64 -13.26
N ASP A 297 23.22 15.32 -13.02
CA ASP A 297 23.01 14.32 -14.06
C ASP A 297 21.53 13.91 -14.13
N VAL A 298 21.08 13.50 -15.31
CA VAL A 298 19.71 13.01 -15.52
C VAL A 298 19.75 11.62 -16.15
N PHE A 299 19.00 10.69 -15.56
CA PHE A 299 18.77 9.36 -16.08
C PHE A 299 17.30 9.22 -16.47
N ILE A 300 17.07 8.54 -17.58
CA ILE A 300 15.73 8.19 -18.02
C ILE A 300 15.49 6.71 -17.71
N TYR A 301 14.38 6.39 -17.04
CA TYR A 301 13.98 5.01 -16.84
C TYR A 301 12.86 4.62 -17.82
N GLN A 302 12.83 3.35 -18.20
CA GLN A 302 11.79 2.78 -19.04
C GLN A 302 11.40 1.40 -18.50
N VAL A 303 10.10 1.10 -18.51
CA VAL A 303 9.58 -0.23 -18.19
C VAL A 303 9.25 -0.95 -19.50
N ASP A 304 9.89 -2.10 -19.75
CA ASP A 304 9.59 -3.00 -20.87
C ASP A 304 8.95 -4.29 -20.33
N PHE A 305 7.67 -4.51 -20.65
CA PHE A 305 6.94 -5.73 -20.26
C PHE A 305 6.57 -6.52 -21.52
N LYS A 306 7.03 -7.77 -21.60
CA LYS A 306 6.74 -8.69 -22.70
C LYS A 306 6.12 -9.96 -22.14
N LEU A 307 4.88 -10.24 -22.55
CA LEU A 307 4.17 -11.47 -22.25
C LEU A 307 4.03 -12.28 -23.53
N ASN A 308 4.63 -13.47 -23.57
CA ASN A 308 4.53 -14.37 -24.70
C ASN A 308 3.61 -15.54 -24.35
N GLU A 309 2.72 -15.89 -25.26
CA GLU A 309 1.90 -17.09 -25.16
C GLU A 309 2.78 -18.33 -25.34
N PHE A 310 2.68 -19.28 -24.42
CA PHE A 310 3.29 -20.59 -24.59
C PHE A 310 2.55 -21.34 -25.72
N LYS A 311 3.24 -21.58 -26.83
CA LYS A 311 2.77 -22.46 -27.90
C LYS A 311 3.53 -23.77 -27.82
N LYS A 312 2.78 -24.87 -27.69
CA LYS A 312 3.31 -26.23 -27.67
C LYS A 312 3.69 -26.70 -29.08
#